data_AF-I3Y5G0-F1
#
_entry.id   AF-I3Y5G0-F1
#
_cell.length_a   1.000
_cell.length_b   1.000
_cell.length_c   1.000
_cell.angle_alpha   90.00
_cell.angle_beta   90.00
_cell.angle_gamma   90.00
#
_symmetry.space_group_name_H-M   'P 1'
#
loop_
_entity.id
_entity.type
_entity.pdbx_description
1 polymer ?
#
loop_
_entity_poly.entity_id
_entity_poly.type
_entity_poly.pdbx_seq_one_letter_code
_entity_poly.pdbx_strand_id
1 'polypeptide(L)'
;MDAADGWLAAYGLALAVLTGALLLAVGVALRRARLGARDPDRPARALYRQFRKRLASAGIDAEPHEPHQSLQRRLEGTGRFDPRILAEIFSSYERLRYRQHERQADPRALRQLRRRIRALKVGEVKG
;
A
#
# COMPACT_ATOMS: atom_id res chain seq x y z
N MET A 1 -57.29 -21.52 -11.36
CA MET A 1 -55.98 -20.92 -11.05
C MET A 1 -54.97 -21.71 -11.85
N ASP A 2 -54.71 -21.24 -13.06
CA ASP A 2 -54.02 -21.99 -14.09
C ASP A 2 -52.52 -21.99 -13.86
N ALA A 3 -51.87 -23.14 -14.12
CA ALA A 3 -50.43 -23.31 -14.00
C ALA A 3 -49.63 -22.26 -14.79
N ALA A 4 -50.25 -21.59 -15.77
CA ALA A 4 -49.69 -20.48 -16.55
C ALA A 4 -49.34 -19.23 -15.72
N ASP A 5 -50.10 -18.90 -14.68
CA ASP A 5 -49.85 -17.71 -13.85
C ASP A 5 -48.62 -17.89 -12.94
N GLY A 6 -48.37 -19.13 -12.49
CA GLY A 6 -47.22 -19.48 -11.65
C GLY A 6 -45.89 -19.36 -12.38
N TRP A 7 -45.86 -19.67 -13.68
CA TRP A 7 -44.63 -19.58 -14.49
C TRP A 7 -44.25 -18.13 -14.77
N LEU A 8 -45.22 -17.26 -15.12
CA LEU A 8 -44.98 -15.82 -15.29
C LEU A 8 -44.50 -15.15 -14.01
N ALA A 9 -45.07 -15.51 -12.86
CA ALA A 9 -44.62 -15.02 -11.55
C ALA A 9 -43.20 -15.50 -11.21
N ALA A 10 -42.87 -16.76 -11.52
CA ALA A 10 -41.53 -17.32 -11.31
C ALA A 10 -40.47 -16.67 -12.21
N TYR A 11 -40.79 -16.40 -13.49
CA TYR A 11 -39.90 -15.68 -14.40
C TYR A 11 -39.71 -14.22 -13.99
N GLY A 12 -40.78 -13.54 -13.56
CA GLY A 12 -40.71 -12.17 -13.03
C GLY A 12 -39.84 -12.08 -11.77
N LEU A 13 -39.99 -13.03 -10.84
CA LEU A 13 -39.14 -13.14 -9.65
C LEU A 13 -37.67 -13.45 -10.00
N ALA A 14 -37.43 -14.37 -10.94
CA ALA A 14 -36.08 -14.70 -11.38
C ALA A 14 -35.38 -13.49 -12.03
N LEU A 15 -36.09 -12.72 -12.86
CA LEU A 15 -35.61 -11.47 -13.46
C LEU A 15 -35.33 -10.41 -12.40
N ALA A 16 -36.21 -10.23 -11.41
CA ALA A 16 -36.00 -9.29 -10.31
C ALA A 16 -34.76 -9.64 -9.48
N VAL A 17 -34.55 -10.93 -9.18
CA VAL A 17 -33.37 -11.42 -8.44
C VAL A 17 -32.09 -11.22 -9.26
N LEU A 18 -32.11 -11.54 -10.56
CA LEU A 18 -30.97 -11.31 -11.47
C LEU A 18 -30.63 -9.82 -11.56
N THR A 19 -31.64 -8.97 -11.68
CA THR A 19 -31.46 -7.51 -11.78
C THR A 19 -30.95 -6.92 -10.47
N GLY A 20 -31.49 -7.37 -9.33
CA GLY A 20 -31.02 -6.99 -7.99
C GLY A 20 -29.59 -7.46 -7.73
N ALA A 21 -29.23 -8.68 -8.14
CA ALA A 21 -27.87 -9.19 -8.05
C ALA A 21 -26.89 -8.39 -8.93
N LEU A 22 -27.32 -7.99 -10.14
CA LEU A 22 -26.52 -7.16 -11.04
C LEU A 22 -26.29 -5.77 -10.44
N LEU A 23 -27.34 -5.12 -9.91
CA LEU A 23 -27.25 -3.82 -9.25
C LEU A 23 -26.38 -3.87 -7.99
N LEU A 24 -26.47 -4.95 -7.21
CA LEU A 24 -25.59 -5.17 -6.06
C LEU A 24 -24.14 -5.38 -6.49
N ALA A 25 -23.88 -6.16 -7.55
CA ALA A 25 -22.53 -6.36 -8.07
C ALA A 25 -21.92 -5.04 -8.59
N VAL A 26 -22.71 -4.25 -9.32
CA VAL A 26 -22.30 -2.92 -9.80
C VAL A 26 -22.10 -1.94 -8.65
N GLY A 27 -22.98 -1.96 -7.64
CA GLY A 27 -22.85 -1.15 -6.42
C GLY A 27 -21.61 -1.52 -5.60
N VAL A 28 -21.30 -2.81 -5.46
CA VAL A 28 -20.08 -3.31 -4.82
C VAL A 28 -18.85 -2.94 -5.64
N ALA A 29 -18.90 -3.02 -6.96
CA ALA A 29 -17.81 -2.62 -7.85
C ALA A 29 -17.55 -1.11 -7.78
N LEU A 30 -18.60 -0.27 -7.80
CA LEU A 30 -18.50 1.18 -7.63
C LEU A 30 -18.04 1.57 -6.22
N ARG A 31 -18.53 0.88 -5.18
CA ARG A 31 -18.08 1.08 -3.79
C ARG A 31 -16.62 0.67 -3.63
N ARG A 32 -16.18 -0.44 -4.23
CA ARG A 32 -14.77 -0.85 -4.27
C ARG A 32 -13.92 0.10 -5.10
N ALA A 33 -14.41 0.61 -6.22
CA ALA A 33 -13.70 1.59 -7.04
C ALA A 33 -13.53 2.92 -6.28
N ARG A 34 -14.59 3.40 -5.61
CA ARG A 34 -14.54 4.59 -4.74
C ARG A 34 -13.69 4.39 -3.49
N LEU A 35 -13.68 3.18 -2.89
CA LEU A 35 -12.79 2.84 -1.77
C LEU A 35 -11.34 2.62 -2.22
N GLY A 36 -11.12 2.13 -3.44
CA GLY A 36 -9.81 1.99 -4.07
C GLY A 36 -9.20 3.34 -4.46
N ALA A 37 -10.03 4.33 -4.76
CA ALA A 37 -9.61 5.71 -4.97
C ALA A 37 -9.23 6.46 -3.66
N ARG A 38 -9.43 5.84 -2.49
CA ARG A 38 -9.30 6.54 -1.19
C ARG A 38 -7.91 6.50 -0.56
N ASP A 39 -6.91 5.87 -1.17
CA ASP A 39 -5.53 6.01 -0.69
C ASP A 39 -4.49 5.55 -1.74
N PRO A 40 -4.18 6.36 -2.77
CA PRO A 40 -3.07 6.08 -3.69
C PRO A 40 -1.72 5.95 -2.95
N ASP A 41 -1.65 6.37 -1.69
CA ASP A 41 -0.45 6.36 -0.83
C ASP A 41 -0.15 5.00 -0.17
N ARG A 42 -1.08 4.04 -0.22
CA ARG A 42 -0.97 2.77 0.52
C ARG A 42 0.32 1.97 0.27
N PRO A 43 0.82 1.78 -0.96
CA PRO A 43 1.93 0.85 -1.20
C PRO A 43 3.29 1.43 -0.76
N ALA A 44 3.58 2.70 -1.05
CA ALA A 44 4.81 3.35 -0.62
C ALA A 44 4.86 3.50 0.91
N ARG A 45 3.75 3.94 1.54
CA ARG A 45 3.65 4.02 3.01
C ARG A 45 3.72 2.65 3.68
N ALA A 46 3.20 1.59 3.07
CA ALA A 46 3.33 0.23 3.61
C ALA A 46 4.79 -0.24 3.61
N LEU A 47 5.53 0.00 2.52
CA LEU A 47 6.97 -0.30 2.45
C LEU A 47 7.75 0.51 3.49
N TYR A 48 7.46 1.81 3.63
CA TYR A 48 8.12 2.65 4.64
C TYR A 48 7.83 2.20 6.08
N ARG A 49 6.59 1.78 6.38
CA ARG A 49 6.26 1.17 7.67
C ARG A 49 7.04 -0.12 7.92
N GLN A 50 7.22 -0.96 6.90
CA GLN A 50 8.04 -2.17 7.02
C GLN A 50 9.50 -1.82 7.33
N PHE A 51 10.05 -0.80 6.66
CA PHE A 51 11.39 -0.29 6.97
C PHE A 51 11.50 0.20 8.42
N ARG A 52 10.55 1.03 8.89
CA ARG A 52 10.52 1.49 10.30
C ARG A 52 10.43 0.33 11.30
N LYS A 53 9.64 -0.70 11.02
CA LYS A 53 9.60 -1.91 11.86
C LYS A 53 10.96 -2.62 11.93
N ARG A 54 11.71 -2.65 10.83
CA ARG A 54 13.07 -3.22 10.82
C ARG A 54 14.05 -2.37 11.63
N LEU A 55 13.95 -1.05 11.55
CA LEU A 55 14.74 -0.15 12.41
C LEU A 55 14.42 -0.37 13.89
N ALA A 56 13.13 -0.45 14.25
CA ALA A 56 12.70 -0.72 15.62
C ALA A 56 13.23 -2.07 16.12
N SER A 57 13.20 -3.13 15.30
CA SER A 57 13.81 -4.42 15.67
C SER A 57 15.33 -4.37 15.84
N ALA A 58 16.00 -3.36 15.26
CA ALA A 58 17.42 -3.09 15.45
C ALA A 58 17.71 -2.15 16.64
N GLY A 59 16.69 -1.84 17.45
CA GLY A 59 16.79 -0.93 18.60
C GLY A 59 16.78 0.55 18.24
N ILE A 60 16.39 0.91 17.00
CA ILE A 60 16.34 2.30 16.56
C ILE A 60 14.88 2.68 16.38
N ASP A 61 14.36 3.39 17.38
CA ASP A 61 13.02 3.94 17.31
C ASP A 61 13.05 5.30 16.60
N ALA A 62 12.20 5.41 15.57
CA ALA A 62 12.00 6.64 14.82
C ALA A 62 10.75 7.31 15.36
N GLU A 63 10.77 8.63 15.53
CA GLU A 63 9.59 9.33 16.02
C GLU A 63 8.48 9.36 14.95
N PRO A 64 7.19 9.41 15.35
CA PRO A 64 6.06 9.39 14.40
C PRO A 64 6.13 10.50 13.34
N HIS A 65 6.68 11.66 13.70
CA HIS A 65 6.78 12.87 12.85
C HIS A 65 8.23 13.24 12.52
N GLU A 66 9.17 12.33 12.72
CA GLU A 66 10.58 12.63 12.48
C GLU A 66 10.84 12.98 11.01
N PRO A 67 11.50 14.12 10.73
CA PRO A 67 11.93 14.44 9.38
C PRO A 67 12.90 13.38 8.85
N HIS A 68 12.76 12.98 7.59
CA HIS A 68 13.62 11.96 6.99
C HIS A 68 15.11 12.30 7.08
N GLN A 69 15.48 13.57 6.90
CA GLN A 69 16.87 14.01 6.99
C GLN A 69 17.46 13.88 8.40
N SER A 70 16.63 13.99 9.45
CA SER A 70 17.06 13.80 10.84
C SER A 70 17.27 12.31 11.12
N LEU A 71 16.28 11.48 10.73
CA LEU A 71 16.39 10.03 10.87
C LEU A 71 17.57 9.48 10.06
N GLN A 72 17.78 9.95 8.84
CA GLN A 72 18.92 9.55 8.01
C GLN A 72 20.24 9.87 8.72
N ARG A 73 20.45 11.11 9.20
CA ARG A 73 21.66 11.50 9.93
C ARG A 73 21.90 10.64 11.17
N ARG A 74 20.84 10.34 11.94
CA ARG A 74 20.92 9.42 13.09
C ARG A 74 21.37 8.03 12.65
N LEU A 75 20.76 7.47 11.60
CA LEU A 75 21.10 6.15 11.09
C LEU A 75 22.53 6.07 10.54
N GLU A 76 22.98 7.11 9.83
CA GLU A 76 24.36 7.23 9.37
C GLU A 76 25.36 7.26 10.54
N GLY A 77 25.04 8.02 11.59
CA GLY A 77 25.84 8.08 12.82
C GLY A 77 25.93 6.76 13.59
N THR A 78 25.01 5.81 13.39
CA THR A 78 25.10 4.49 14.05
C THR A 78 26.14 3.57 13.45
N GLY A 79 26.59 3.79 12.20
CA GLY A 79 27.50 2.90 11.49
C GLY A 79 26.95 1.50 11.18
N ARG A 80 25.70 1.20 11.57
CA ARG A 80 25.06 -0.13 11.43
C ARG A 80 24.50 -0.40 10.04
N PHE A 81 24.43 0.63 9.20
CA PHE A 81 23.82 0.58 7.89
C PHE A 81 24.69 1.30 6.87
N ASP A 82 24.61 0.86 5.62
CA ASP A 82 25.25 1.56 4.51
C ASP A 82 24.54 2.91 4.25
N PRO A 83 25.24 4.05 4.39
CA PRO A 83 24.67 5.38 4.17
C PRO A 83 24.12 5.56 2.76
N ARG A 84 24.72 4.91 1.75
CA ARG A 84 24.25 4.97 0.35
C ARG A 84 22.89 4.31 0.21
N ILE A 85 22.70 3.14 0.82
CA ILE A 85 21.43 2.41 0.78
C ILE A 85 20.34 3.20 1.51
N LEU A 86 20.67 3.83 2.65
CA LEU A 86 19.73 4.69 3.37
C LEU A 86 19.29 5.89 2.52
N ALA A 87 20.22 6.64 1.95
CA ALA A 87 19.93 7.77 1.07
C ALA A 87 19.06 7.35 -0.14
N GLU A 88 19.32 6.17 -0.71
CA GLU A 88 18.51 5.61 -1.78
C GLU A 88 17.07 5.26 -1.34
N ILE A 89 16.88 4.72 -0.13
CA ILE A 89 15.55 4.41 0.41
C ILE A 89 14.75 5.69 0.65
N PHE A 90 15.34 6.67 1.33
CA PHE A 90 14.67 7.94 1.63
C PHE A 90 14.32 8.71 0.36
N SER A 91 15.27 8.87 -0.58
CA SER A 91 15.02 9.58 -1.83
C SER A 91 14.01 8.87 -2.74
N SER A 92 13.93 7.53 -2.69
CA SER A 92 12.88 6.78 -3.40
C SER A 92 11.52 6.97 -2.76
N TYR A 93 11.45 6.96 -1.44
CA TYR A 93 10.19 7.17 -0.72
C TYR A 93 9.65 8.58 -0.93
N GLU A 94 10.50 9.61 -0.86
CA GLU A 94 10.10 11.00 -1.15
C GLU A 94 9.63 11.15 -2.58
N ARG A 95 10.38 10.64 -3.57
CA ARG A 95 9.96 10.68 -4.97
C ARG A 95 8.62 9.99 -5.19
N LEU A 96 8.38 8.85 -4.54
CA LEU A 96 7.09 8.16 -4.61
C LEU A 96 5.97 8.96 -3.95
N ARG A 97 6.20 9.49 -2.74
CA ARG A 97 5.24 10.31 -2.00
C ARG A 97 4.85 11.57 -2.77
N TYR A 98 5.82 12.29 -3.34
CA TYR A 98 5.56 13.52 -4.09
C TYR A 98 4.99 13.24 -5.49
N ARG A 99 5.49 12.23 -6.22
CA ARG A 99 4.90 11.87 -7.53
C ARG A 99 3.49 11.28 -7.41
N GLN A 100 3.17 10.61 -6.30
CA GLN A 100 1.82 10.08 -6.04
C GLN A 100 0.74 11.16 -6.00
N HIS A 101 1.10 12.40 -5.63
CA HIS A 101 0.17 13.53 -5.69
C HIS A 101 -0.16 13.95 -7.14
N GLU A 102 0.68 13.60 -8.12
CA GLU A 102 0.51 13.99 -9.52
C GLU A 102 0.05 12.83 -10.42
N ARG A 103 0.52 11.60 -10.17
CA ARG A 103 0.19 10.38 -10.93
C ARG A 103 0.22 9.15 -10.02
N GLN A 104 -0.58 8.13 -10.29
CA GLN A 104 -0.54 6.85 -9.57
C GLN A 104 0.91 6.32 -9.45
N ALA A 105 1.26 5.74 -8.30
CA ALA A 105 2.61 5.28 -8.00
C ALA A 105 3.13 4.28 -9.05
N ASP A 106 4.30 4.54 -9.63
CA ASP A 106 4.94 3.64 -10.60
C ASP A 106 5.25 2.28 -9.95
N PRO A 107 4.68 1.16 -10.46
CA PRO A 107 4.94 -0.19 -9.96
C PRO A 107 6.42 -0.58 -9.99
N ARG A 108 7.21 -0.07 -10.95
CA ARG A 108 8.65 -0.35 -11.04
C ARG A 108 9.40 0.30 -9.87
N ALA A 109 9.09 1.56 -9.58
CA ALA A 109 9.68 2.29 -8.45
C ALA A 109 9.33 1.65 -7.10
N LEU A 110 8.08 1.17 -6.92
CA LEU A 110 7.69 0.42 -5.73
C LEU A 110 8.48 -0.89 -5.55
N ARG A 111 8.68 -1.65 -6.63
CA ARG A 111 9.52 -2.87 -6.61
C ARG A 111 10.97 -2.55 -6.26
N GLN A 112 11.52 -1.46 -6.78
CA GLN A 112 12.89 -1.03 -6.48
C GLN A 112 13.03 -0.64 -5.00
N LEU A 113 12.09 0.15 -4.46
CA LEU A 113 12.06 0.48 -3.03
C LEU A 113 12.01 -0.78 -2.16
N ARG A 114 11.16 -1.76 -2.51
CA ARG A 114 11.08 -3.04 -1.80
C ARG A 114 12.41 -3.81 -1.82
N ARG A 115 13.08 -3.86 -2.97
CA ARG A 115 14.40 -4.51 -3.11
C ARG A 115 15.44 -3.83 -2.22
N ARG A 116 15.47 -2.50 -2.18
CA ARG A 116 16.39 -1.71 -1.34
C ARG A 116 16.14 -1.94 0.15
N ILE A 117 14.89 -1.88 0.58
CA ILE A 117 14.52 -2.17 1.98
C ILE A 117 14.92 -3.60 2.36
N ARG A 118 14.81 -4.58 1.46
CA ARG A 118 15.27 -5.95 1.70
C ARG A 118 16.79 -6.06 1.75
N ALA A 119 17.49 -5.36 0.85
CA ALA A 119 18.94 -5.31 0.76
C ALA A 119 19.59 -4.60 1.96
N LEU A 120 18.84 -3.80 2.71
CA LEU A 120 19.21 -3.35 4.04
C LEU A 120 19.39 -4.58 4.95
N LYS A 121 20.63 -5.10 5.00
CA LYS A 121 21.07 -6.02 6.04
C LYS A 121 21.21 -5.17 7.29
N VAL A 122 20.42 -5.48 8.32
CA VAL A 122 20.72 -5.00 9.67
C VAL A 122 22.05 -5.67 10.00
N GLY A 123 23.13 -4.90 10.03
CA GLY A 123 24.45 -5.47 10.23
C GLY A 123 24.47 -6.27 11.52
N GLU A 124 24.74 -7.58 11.40
CA GLU A 124 25.54 -8.27 12.40
C GLU A 124 26.82 -7.44 12.53
N VAL A 125 26.91 -6.70 13.62
CA VAL A 125 28.18 -6.12 14.04
C VAL A 125 29.08 -7.33 14.32
N LYS A 126 30.05 -7.58 13.45
CA LYS A 126 31.22 -8.37 13.85
C LYS A 126 31.92 -7.56 14.95
N GLY A 127 31.55 -7.84 16.19
CA GLY A 127 32.41 -7.61 17.34
C GLY A 127 33.57 -8.60 17.32
#